data_AF-A0A2R7KCD6-F1
#
_entry.id   AF-A0A2R7KCD6-F1
#
_cell.length_a   1.000
_cell.length_b   1.000
_cell.length_c   1.000
_cell.angle_alpha   90.00
_cell.angle_beta   90.00
_cell.angle_gamma   90.00
#
_symmetry.space_group_name_H-M   'P 1'
#
loop_
_entity.id
_entity.type
_entity.pdbx_description
1 polymer ?
#
loop_
_entity_poly.entity_id
_entity_poly.type
_entity_poly.pdbx_seq_one_letter_code
_entity_poly.pdbx_strand_id
1 'polypeptide(L)' 'MTNWTQRWDDRYKSEEFAYGEDPNNYLKEQIEKLNTGTILFPAEGEGRNAVFAAKLGWKVAAFDISEEGKNKALK' A
#
# COMPACT_ATOMS: atom_id res chain seq x y z
N MET A 1 18.63 7.79 11.58
CA MET A 1 17.25 7.73 11.08
C MET A 1 16.38 8.63 11.95
N THR A 2 15.41 9.35 11.38
CA THR A 2 14.44 10.09 12.19
C THR A 2 13.58 9.08 12.96
N ASN A 3 13.06 9.48 14.13
CA ASN A 3 12.20 8.63 14.97
C ASN A 3 11.01 8.02 14.19
N TRP A 4 10.55 8.73 13.15
CA TRP A 4 9.39 8.32 12.35
C TRP A 4 9.62 7.12 11.45
N THR A 5 10.78 7.02 10.77
CA THR A 5 11.07 5.87 9.89
C THR A 5 11.10 4.58 10.70
N GLN A 6 11.88 4.56 11.79
CA GLN A 6 12.00 3.42 12.69
C GLN A 6 10.65 3.00 13.28
N ARG A 7 9.82 3.97 13.69
CA ARG A 7 8.46 3.69 14.20
C ARG A 7 7.60 2.90 13.21
N TRP A 8 7.65 3.23 11.93
CA TRP A 8 6.85 2.55 10.91
C TRP A 8 7.47 1.23 10.47
N ASP A 9 8.80 1.16 10.36
CA ASP A 9 9.49 -0.11 10.16
C ASP A 9 9.17 -1.10 11.29
N ASP A 10 9.22 -0.65 12.55
CA ASP A 10 8.86 -1.48 13.70
C ASP A 10 7.40 -1.94 13.70
N ARG A 11 6.50 -1.15 13.11
CA ARG A 11 5.09 -1.53 12.95
C ARG A 11 4.90 -2.57 11.86
N TYR A 12 5.68 -2.49 10.78
CA TYR A 12 5.48 -3.32 9.58
C TYR A 12 6.43 -4.52 9.49
N LYS A 13 7.44 -4.64 10.35
CA LYS A 13 8.41 -5.76 10.31
C LYS A 13 7.84 -7.14 10.68
N SER A 14 6.67 -7.21 11.33
CA SER A 14 6.03 -8.50 11.66
C SER A 14 5.64 -9.26 10.40
N GLU A 15 5.36 -10.55 10.47
CA GLU A 15 4.83 -11.26 9.29
C GLU A 15 3.39 -10.86 8.99
N GLU A 16 2.58 -10.65 10.03
CA GLU A 16 1.18 -10.23 9.90
C GLU A 16 1.06 -8.81 9.35
N PHE A 17 0.05 -8.56 8.52
CA PHE A 17 -0.27 -7.22 8.04
C PHE A 17 -0.94 -6.39 9.14
N ALA A 18 -0.35 -5.26 9.50
CA ALA A 18 -0.82 -4.39 10.58
C ALA A 18 -2.24 -3.82 10.32
N TYR A 19 -2.65 -3.77 9.05
CA TYR A 19 -3.97 -3.30 8.63
C TYR A 19 -4.77 -4.34 7.82
N GLY A 20 -4.32 -5.59 7.80
CA GLY A 20 -4.87 -6.64 6.94
C GLY A 20 -4.54 -6.43 5.45
N GLU A 21 -4.89 -7.44 4.65
CA GLU A 21 -4.52 -7.51 3.22
C GLU A 21 -5.61 -6.98 2.28
N ASP A 22 -6.86 -6.97 2.74
CA ASP A 22 -7.97 -6.46 1.94
C ASP A 22 -7.87 -4.94 1.75
N PRO A 23 -8.17 -4.43 0.54
CA PRO A 23 -8.19 -3.00 0.29
C PRO A 23 -9.27 -2.32 1.14
N ASN A 24 -9.14 -1.01 1.30
CA ASN A 24 -10.23 -0.22 1.86
C ASN A 24 -11.53 -0.43 1.03
N ASN A 25 -12.65 -0.71 1.70
CA ASN A 25 -13.95 -0.97 1.05
C ASN A 25 -14.39 0.17 0.13
N TYR A 26 -14.26 1.43 0.57
CA TYR A 26 -14.63 2.58 -0.25
C TYR A 26 -13.74 2.69 -1.49
N LEU A 27 -12.43 2.49 -1.35
CA LEU A 27 -11.52 2.49 -2.49
C LEU A 27 -11.93 1.43 -3.49
N LYS A 28 -12.15 0.20 -3.04
CA LYS A 28 -12.59 -0.92 -3.88
C LYS A 28 -13.84 -0.56 -4.68
N GLU A 29 -14.87 -0.04 -4.00
CA GLU A 29 -16.13 0.35 -4.62
C GLU A 29 -15.99 1.49 -5.64
N GLN A 30 -15.06 2.43 -5.45
CA GLN A 30 -14.91 3.57 -6.38
C GLN A 30 -13.97 3.26 -7.53
N ILE A 31 -12.85 2.58 -7.27
CA ILE A 31 -11.80 2.37 -8.28
C ILE A 31 -12.25 1.42 -9.39
N GLU A 32 -13.14 0.46 -9.09
CA GLU A 32 -13.73 -0.47 -10.07
C GLU A 32 -14.68 0.23 -11.06
N LYS A 33 -15.14 1.45 -10.76
CA LYS A 33 -16.02 2.24 -11.65
C LYS A 33 -15.25 3.13 -12.64
N LEU A 34 -13.93 3.22 -12.47
CA LEU A 34 -13.08 4.11 -13.25
C LEU A 34 -12.35 3.32 -14.33
N ASN A 35 -12.12 3.96 -15.48
CA ASN A 35 -11.21 3.41 -16.49
C ASN A 35 -9.78 3.45 -15.96
N THR A 36 -9.05 2.36 -16.15
CA THR A 36 -7.67 2.23 -15.70
C THR A 36 -6.76 3.25 -16.39
N GLY A 37 -5.80 3.77 -15.63
CA GLY A 37 -4.81 4.73 -16.10
C GLY A 37 -3.55 4.66 -15.24
N THR A 38 -3.00 5.81 -14.87
CA THR A 38 -1.90 5.90 -13.90
C THR A 38 -2.41 6.46 -12.58
N ILE A 39 -1.96 5.89 -11.45
CA ILE A 39 -2.41 6.27 -10.11
C ILE A 39 -1.22 6.32 -9.13
N LEU A 40 -1.26 7.26 -8.18
CA LEU A 40 -0.25 7.45 -7.13
C LEU A 40 -0.86 7.21 -5.74
N PHE A 41 -0.25 6.33 -4.95
CA PHE A 41 -0.60 6.07 -3.55
C PHE A 41 0.51 6.59 -2.60
N PRO A 42 0.34 7.77 -1.98
CA PRO A 42 1.30 8.30 -1.02
C PRO A 42 1.10 7.72 0.38
N ALA A 43 2.19 7.48 1.11
CA ALA A 43 2.20 6.92 2.47
C ALA A 43 1.37 5.63 2.59
N GLU A 44 1.62 4.71 1.67
CA GLU A 44 0.77 3.52 1.45
C GLU A 44 1.04 2.38 2.46
N GLY A 45 2.06 2.49 3.30
CA GLY A 45 2.45 1.48 4.27
C GLY A 45 2.73 0.12 3.60
N GLU A 46 1.95 -0.89 3.96
CA GLU A 46 2.11 -2.29 3.51
C GLU A 46 1.45 -2.59 2.15
N GLY A 47 0.89 -1.59 1.45
CA GLY A 47 0.54 -1.76 0.03
C GLY A 47 -0.86 -2.24 -0.30
N ARG A 48 -1.74 -2.52 0.68
CA ARG A 48 -3.03 -3.21 0.42
C ARG A 48 -3.89 -2.55 -0.67
N ASN A 49 -3.89 -1.22 -0.76
CA ASN A 49 -4.66 -0.50 -1.78
C ASN A 49 -3.93 -0.46 -3.12
N ALA A 50 -2.64 -0.14 -3.09
CA ALA A 50 -1.81 -0.07 -4.29
C ALA A 50 -1.72 -1.41 -5.02
N VAL A 51 -1.54 -2.51 -4.27
CA VAL A 51 -1.52 -3.88 -4.82
C VAL A 51 -2.87 -4.23 -5.43
N PHE A 52 -3.98 -3.88 -4.76
CA PHE A 52 -5.32 -4.08 -5.31
C PHE A 52 -5.54 -3.32 -6.62
N ALA A 53 -5.17 -2.04 -6.68
CA ALA A 53 -5.26 -1.25 -7.90
C ALA A 53 -4.39 -1.83 -9.04
N ALA A 54 -3.18 -2.32 -8.73
CA ALA A 54 -2.31 -2.97 -9.70
C ALA A 54 -2.95 -4.25 -10.27
N LYS A 55 -3.59 -5.06 -9.41
CA LYS A 55 -4.35 -6.26 -9.83
C LYS A 55 -5.53 -5.94 -10.75
N LEU A 56 -6.12 -4.75 -10.62
CA LEU A 56 -7.16 -4.25 -11.53
C LEU A 56 -6.61 -3.66 -12.85
N GLY A 57 -5.30 -3.66 -13.07
CA GLY A 57 -4.68 -3.19 -14.31
C GLY A 57 -4.29 -1.71 -14.32
N TRP A 58 -4.29 -1.04 -13.17
CA TRP A 58 -3.74 0.31 -13.06
C TRP A 58 -2.21 0.31 -13.18
N LYS A 59 -1.65 1.34 -13.82
CA LYS A 59 -0.23 1.64 -13.71
C LYS A 59 0.02 2.37 -12.39
N VAL A 60 0.43 1.62 -11.39
CA VAL A 60 0.55 2.11 -10.00
C VAL A 60 1.96 2.66 -9.72
N ALA A 61 2.00 3.82 -9.08
CA ALA A 61 3.13 4.28 -8.29
C ALA A 61 2.70 4.38 -6.83
N ALA A 62 3.54 3.95 -5.90
CA ALA A 62 3.29 4.06 -4.47
C ALA A 62 4.59 4.36 -3.74
N PHE A 63 4.51 5.08 -2.63
CA PHE A 63 5.65 5.27 -1.75
C PHE A 63 5.21 5.28 -0.28
N ASP A 64 6.11 4.81 0.57
CA ASP A 64 6.03 4.96 2.01
C ASP A 64 7.43 5.29 2.54
N ILE A 65 7.48 5.86 3.74
CA ILE A 65 8.76 6.12 4.42
C ILE A 65 9.37 4.83 5.00
N SER A 66 8.58 3.78 5.17
CA SER A 66 9.02 2.49 5.70
C SER A 66 9.55 1.55 4.60
N GLU A 67 10.76 1.03 4.79
CA GLU A 67 11.31 -0.01 3.94
C GLU A 67 10.58 -1.35 4.16
N GLU A 68 10.20 -1.66 5.40
CA GLU A 68 9.45 -2.88 5.73
C GLU A 68 8.05 -2.89 5.09
N GLY A 69 7.35 -1.75 5.12
CA GLY A 69 6.07 -1.58 4.42
C GLY A 69 6.19 -1.84 2.93
N LYS A 70 7.22 -1.24 2.28
CA LYS A 70 7.53 -1.50 0.86
C LYS A 70 7.85 -2.98 0.60
N ASN A 71 8.66 -3.61 1.45
CA ASN A 71 9.06 -5.00 1.26
C ASN A 71 7.85 -5.93 1.30
N LYS A 72 6.90 -5.71 2.22
CA LYS A 72 5.63 -6.45 2.26
C LYS A 72 4.78 -6.25 1.02
N ALA A 73 4.67 -5.01 0.53
CA ALA A 73 3.89 -4.71 -0.68
C ALA A 73 4.43 -5.40 -1.94
N LEU A 74 5.71 -5.77 -1.96
CA LEU A 74 6.40 -6.40 -3.09
C LEU A 74 6.53 -7.93 -2.98
N LYS A 75 6.04 -8.55 -1.90
CA LYS A 75 5.98 -10.02 -1.76
C LYS A 75 4.86 -10.59 -2.65
#